data_AF-A0A0A2M248-F1
#
_entry.id   AF-A0A0A2M248-F1
#
_cell.length_a   1.000
_cell.length_b   1.000
_cell.length_c   1.000
_cell.angle_alpha   90.00
_cell.angle_beta   90.00
_cell.angle_gamma   90.00
#
_symmetry.space_group_name_H-M   'P 1'
#
loop_
_entity.id
_entity.type
_entity.pdbx_description
1 polymer ?
#
loop_
_entity_poly.entity_id
_entity_poly.type
_entity_poly.pdbx_seq_one_letter_code
_entity_poly.pdbx_strand_id
1 'polypeptide(L)'
;MTNNQQQTKYIALVISILIFLSLNFGLGPTTLFGMAETMQNLTHYYFGVGTFTIDYLMIALFPFFSVLLLTKRENFSFIELITNSFKILICSLIAFSVGLLILTKIGKHENPLIPEYLLTEPFNLYSTFWIGIGIIIPFLLKNKTEQKIIEIDNIGQKSE
;
A
#
# COMPACT_ATOMS: atom_id res chain seq x y z
N MET A 1 -21.36 15.27 15.99
CA MET A 1 -20.67 13.99 16.30
C MET A 1 -20.89 13.69 17.77
N THR A 2 -21.41 12.52 18.10
CA THR A 2 -21.59 12.09 19.49
C THR A 2 -20.22 11.82 20.13
N ASN A 3 -20.07 12.14 21.42
CA ASN A 3 -18.80 12.05 22.16
C ASN A 3 -18.10 10.67 22.02
N ASN A 4 -18.90 9.60 21.95
CA ASN A 4 -18.41 8.23 21.75
C ASN A 4 -17.71 8.02 20.40
N GLN A 5 -18.19 8.59 19.29
CA GLN A 5 -17.57 8.42 17.97
C GLN A 5 -16.19 9.09 17.88
N GLN A 6 -15.99 10.22 18.58
CA GLN A 6 -14.68 10.87 18.65
C GLN A 6 -13.70 10.03 19.46
N GLN A 7 -14.13 9.46 20.59
CA GLN A 7 -13.29 8.58 21.40
C GLN A 7 -12.83 7.34 20.61
N THR A 8 -13.71 6.71 19.83
CA THR A 8 -13.32 5.53 19.04
C THR A 8 -12.29 5.86 17.96
N LYS A 9 -12.40 7.03 17.31
CA LYS A 9 -11.42 7.49 16.31
C LYS A 9 -10.05 7.77 16.95
N TYR A 10 -10.02 8.34 18.16
CA TYR A 10 -8.79 8.53 18.92
C TYR A 10 -8.12 7.20 19.28
N ILE A 11 -8.89 6.24 19.77
CA ILE A 11 -8.39 4.90 20.10
C ILE A 11 -7.81 4.22 18.86
N ALA A 12 -8.50 4.31 17.72
CA ALA A 12 -8.02 3.77 16.45
C ALA A 12 -6.69 4.39 16.00
N LEU A 13 -6.53 5.70 16.21
CA LEU A 13 -5.32 6.42 15.87
C LEU A 13 -4.15 6.02 16.78
N VAL A 14 -4.38 5.90 18.09
CA VAL A 14 -3.37 5.40 19.05
C VAL A 14 -2.93 3.97 18.70
N ILE A 15 -3.89 3.09 18.40
CA ILE A 15 -3.59 1.71 17.97
C ILE A 15 -2.80 1.71 16.67
N SER A 16 -3.17 2.57 15.72
CA SER A 16 -2.46 2.68 14.44
C SER A 16 -1.02 3.13 14.64
N ILE A 17 -0.76 4.03 15.59
CA ILE A 17 0.59 4.43 16.00
C ILE A 17 1.35 3.25 16.64
N LEU A 18 0.69 2.46 17.49
CA LEU A 18 1.34 1.27 18.10
C LEU A 18 1.67 0.20 17.05
N ILE A 19 0.78 -0.04 16.09
CA ILE A 19 1.01 -0.94 14.96
C ILE A 19 2.15 -0.41 14.09
N PHE A 20 2.15 0.89 13.79
CA PHE A 20 3.23 1.57 13.06
C PHE A 20 4.59 1.33 13.74
N LEU A 21 4.68 1.56 15.05
CA LEU A 21 5.93 1.41 15.79
C LEU A 21 6.38 -0.06 15.80
N SER A 22 5.47 -0.98 16.11
CA SER A 22 5.77 -2.41 16.18
C SER A 22 6.28 -2.96 14.84
N LEU A 23 5.69 -2.52 13.73
CA LEU A 23 6.05 -3.00 12.40
C LEU A 23 7.28 -2.31 11.83
N ASN A 24 7.53 -1.03 12.12
CA ASN A 24 8.77 -0.37 11.69
C ASN A 24 9.99 -0.95 12.35
N PHE A 25 9.94 -1.13 13.68
CA PHE A 25 11.06 -1.66 14.43
C PHE A 25 11.21 -3.19 14.29
N GLY A 26 10.15 -3.89 13.91
CA GLY A 26 10.19 -5.35 13.71
C GLY A 26 10.39 -5.82 12.26
N LEU A 27 9.69 -5.22 11.29
CA LEU A 27 9.49 -5.80 9.95
C LEU A 27 9.77 -4.85 8.77
N GLY A 28 9.89 -3.54 9.01
CA GLY A 28 9.91 -2.52 7.95
C GLY A 28 11.07 -2.67 6.94
N PRO A 29 12.33 -2.66 7.41
CA PRO A 29 13.48 -2.86 6.52
C PRO A 29 13.51 -4.26 5.90
N THR A 30 13.22 -5.27 6.69
CA THR A 30 13.37 -6.69 6.30
C THR A 30 12.38 -7.12 5.23
N THR A 31 11.17 -6.54 5.18
CA THR A 31 10.16 -6.90 4.17
C THR A 31 10.49 -6.37 2.77
N LEU A 32 10.92 -5.11 2.66
CA LEU A 32 11.30 -4.51 1.36
C LEU A 32 12.55 -5.18 0.76
N PHE A 33 13.59 -5.36 1.58
CA PHE A 33 14.82 -6.05 1.15
C PHE A 33 14.56 -7.52 0.82
N GLY A 34 13.77 -8.22 1.64
CA GLY A 34 13.42 -9.61 1.39
C GLY A 34 12.65 -9.80 0.06
N MET A 35 11.83 -8.83 -0.35
CA MET A 35 11.14 -8.90 -1.64
C MET A 35 12.07 -8.69 -2.83
N ALA A 36 12.98 -7.71 -2.76
CA ALA A 36 13.97 -7.50 -3.80
C ALA A 36 14.88 -8.73 -3.95
N GLU A 37 15.32 -9.31 -2.83
CA GLU A 37 16.11 -10.55 -2.80
C GLU A 37 15.33 -11.75 -3.38
N THR A 38 14.07 -11.91 -3.01
CA THR A 38 13.21 -12.98 -3.56
C THR A 38 13.06 -12.85 -5.08
N MET A 39 12.82 -11.63 -5.57
CA MET A 39 12.72 -11.37 -7.00
C MET A 39 14.05 -11.56 -7.73
N GLN A 40 15.18 -11.20 -7.10
CA GLN A 40 16.51 -11.46 -7.64
C GLN A 40 16.75 -12.98 -7.79
N ASN A 41 16.37 -13.77 -6.79
CA ASN A 41 16.50 -15.23 -6.86
C ASN A 41 15.61 -15.84 -7.95
N LEU A 42 14.43 -15.27 -8.20
CA LEU A 42 13.50 -15.75 -9.23
C LEU A 42 13.88 -15.34 -10.66
N THR A 43 14.46 -14.16 -10.83
CA THR A 43 14.68 -13.55 -12.15
C THR A 43 16.15 -13.50 -12.57
N HIS A 44 17.06 -13.78 -11.65
CA HIS A 44 18.52 -13.64 -11.77
C HIS A 44 19.02 -12.20 -12.05
N TYR A 45 18.14 -11.20 -11.93
CA TYR A 45 18.52 -9.79 -12.02
C TYR A 45 18.81 -9.20 -10.64
N TYR A 46 19.86 -8.39 -10.54
CA TYR A 46 20.10 -7.56 -9.38
C TYR A 46 19.30 -6.27 -9.51
N PHE A 47 18.44 -6.01 -8.52
CA PHE A 47 17.60 -4.82 -8.48
C PHE A 47 18.31 -3.72 -7.68
N GLY A 48 18.92 -2.77 -8.37
CA GLY A 48 19.45 -1.52 -7.81
C GLY A 48 18.34 -0.54 -7.46
N VAL A 49 17.36 -1.00 -6.69
CA VAL A 49 16.20 -0.21 -6.25
C VAL A 49 16.65 0.64 -5.07
N GLY A 50 16.55 1.96 -5.23
CA GLY A 50 16.80 2.89 -4.13
C GLY A 50 15.72 2.69 -3.07
N THR A 51 16.10 2.23 -1.89
CA THR A 51 15.20 2.24 -0.73
C THR A 51 15.26 3.62 -0.10
N PHE A 52 14.40 4.52 -0.59
CA PHE A 52 14.35 5.87 -0.08
C PHE A 52 13.70 5.86 1.31
N THR A 53 14.11 6.78 2.19
CA THR A 53 13.47 6.96 3.51
C THR A 53 11.95 7.11 3.40
N ILE A 54 11.47 7.66 2.29
CA ILE A 54 10.05 7.82 2.01
C ILE A 54 9.33 6.48 1.74
N ASP A 55 10.00 5.46 1.20
CA ASP A 55 9.40 4.13 0.97
C ASP A 55 9.05 3.50 2.31
N TYR A 56 10.00 3.54 3.24
CA TYR A 56 9.80 3.11 4.61
C TYR A 56 8.68 3.89 5.27
N LEU A 57 8.68 5.22 5.14
CA LEU A 57 7.63 6.07 5.69
C LEU A 57 6.23 5.73 5.11
N MET A 58 6.12 5.47 3.82
CA MET A 58 4.84 5.14 3.18
C MET A 58 4.30 3.79 3.66
N ILE A 59 5.15 2.76 3.72
CA ILE A 59 4.74 1.45 4.25
C ILE A 59 4.40 1.60 5.73
N ALA A 60 5.27 2.24 6.50
CA ALA A 60 5.06 2.52 7.91
C ALA A 60 3.68 3.14 8.20
N LEU A 61 3.26 4.11 7.38
CA LEU A 61 2.00 4.82 7.52
C LEU A 61 0.75 4.05 7.04
N PHE A 62 0.85 2.78 6.61
CA PHE A 62 -0.33 1.99 6.22
C PHE A 62 -1.45 1.98 7.28
N PRO A 63 -1.19 1.95 8.61
CA PRO A 63 -2.25 2.00 9.62
C PRO A 63 -3.01 3.33 9.59
N PHE A 64 -2.30 4.43 9.32
CA PHE A 64 -2.91 5.75 9.17
C PHE A 64 -3.82 5.82 7.94
N PHE A 65 -3.39 5.26 6.80
CA PHE A 65 -4.24 5.14 5.62
C PHE A 65 -5.47 4.27 5.88
N SER A 66 -5.38 3.25 6.72
CA SER A 66 -6.54 2.44 7.15
C SER A 66 -7.56 3.27 7.93
N VAL A 67 -7.11 4.12 8.87
CA VAL A 67 -7.98 5.05 9.61
C VAL A 67 -8.66 6.03 8.64
N LEU A 68 -7.92 6.60 7.68
CA LEU A 68 -8.51 7.47 6.65
C LEU A 68 -9.61 6.75 5.86
N LEU A 69 -9.40 5.49 5.50
CA LEU A 69 -10.38 4.67 4.80
C LEU A 69 -11.65 4.43 5.63
N LEU A 70 -11.54 4.38 6.95
CA LEU A 70 -12.64 4.21 7.91
C LEU A 70 -13.36 5.51 8.30
N THR A 71 -12.68 6.66 8.28
CA THR A 71 -13.25 7.94 8.77
C THR A 71 -14.53 8.38 8.08
N LYS A 72 -14.81 7.87 6.87
CA LYS A 72 -16.05 8.11 6.11
C LYS A 72 -17.27 7.31 6.59
N ARG A 73 -17.14 6.41 7.57
CA ARG A 73 -18.24 5.60 8.10
C ARG A 73 -18.79 6.14 9.42
N GLU A 74 -20.07 5.92 9.67
CA GLU A 74 -20.75 6.31 10.91
C GLU A 74 -20.40 5.40 12.10
N ASN A 75 -20.16 4.10 11.84
CA ASN A 75 -19.79 3.13 12.88
C ASN A 75 -18.37 2.61 12.65
N PHE A 76 -17.53 2.80 13.66
CA PHE A 76 -16.14 2.38 13.64
C PHE A 76 -16.00 1.00 14.29
N SER A 77 -15.44 0.03 13.56
CA SER A 77 -15.13 -1.31 14.06
C SER A 77 -13.63 -1.59 14.02
N PHE A 78 -13.10 -2.12 15.12
CA PHE A 78 -11.69 -2.50 15.24
C PHE A 78 -11.29 -3.61 14.24
N ILE A 79 -12.18 -4.59 14.02
CA ILE A 79 -11.95 -5.67 13.05
C ILE A 79 -11.82 -5.10 11.63
N GLU A 80 -12.62 -4.07 11.31
CA GLU A 80 -12.52 -3.38 10.02
C GLU A 80 -11.19 -2.62 9.87
N LEU A 81 -10.68 -2.00 10.95
CA LEU A 81 -9.37 -1.33 10.94
C LEU A 81 -8.24 -2.30 10.61
N ILE A 82 -8.23 -3.47 11.25
CA ILE A 82 -7.26 -4.52 10.97
C ILE A 82 -7.41 -5.01 9.52
N THR A 83 -8.64 -5.27 9.08
CA THR A 83 -8.90 -5.79 7.73
C THR A 83 -8.46 -4.79 6.64
N ASN A 84 -8.78 -3.51 6.81
CA ASN A 84 -8.38 -2.47 5.85
C ASN A 84 -6.87 -2.23 5.86
N SER A 85 -6.24 -2.33 7.04
CA SER A 85 -4.78 -2.29 7.19
C SER A 85 -4.10 -3.39 6.38
N PHE A 86 -4.56 -4.64 6.51
CA PHE A 86 -4.05 -5.76 5.71
C PHE A 86 -4.30 -5.59 4.22
N LYS A 87 -5.48 -5.08 3.82
CA LYS A 87 -5.77 -4.80 2.40
C LYS A 87 -4.79 -3.80 1.80
N ILE A 88 -4.51 -2.69 2.50
CA ILE A 88 -3.55 -1.67 2.06
C ILE A 88 -2.15 -2.27 1.97
N LEU A 89 -1.73 -3.03 2.98
CA LEU A 89 -0.43 -3.69 2.98
C LEU A 89 -0.29 -4.64 1.78
N ILE A 90 -1.22 -5.57 1.60
CA ILE A 90 -1.18 -6.55 0.49
C ILE A 90 -1.20 -5.84 -0.87
N CYS A 91 -2.03 -4.82 -1.06
CA CYS A 91 -2.06 -4.06 -2.32
C CYS A 91 -0.71 -3.37 -2.59
N SER A 92 -0.07 -2.82 -1.56
CA SER A 92 1.26 -2.19 -1.64
C SER A 92 2.34 -3.20 -2.03
N LEU A 93 2.33 -4.39 -1.42
CA LEU A 93 3.28 -5.45 -1.74
C LEU A 93 3.12 -5.99 -3.17
N ILE A 94 1.88 -6.19 -3.62
CA ILE A 94 1.59 -6.61 -5.00
C ILE A 94 2.03 -5.53 -5.99
N ALA A 95 1.67 -4.26 -5.75
CA ALA A 95 2.04 -3.17 -6.63
C ALA A 95 3.56 -3.00 -6.73
N PHE A 96 4.28 -3.09 -5.60
CA PHE A 96 5.74 -3.08 -5.57
C PHE A 96 6.34 -4.25 -6.36
N SER A 97 5.82 -5.46 -6.18
CA SER A 97 6.25 -6.66 -6.92
C SER A 97 6.05 -6.51 -8.44
N VAL A 98 4.91 -5.93 -8.85
CA VAL A 98 4.64 -5.61 -10.26
C VAL A 98 5.62 -4.56 -10.79
N GLY A 99 5.94 -3.54 -9.98
CA GLY A 99 6.98 -2.57 -10.29
C GLY A 99 8.34 -3.21 -10.54
N LEU A 100 8.76 -4.13 -9.66
CA LEU A 100 9.99 -4.90 -9.87
C LEU A 100 9.97 -5.72 -11.17
N LEU A 101 8.85 -6.36 -11.50
CA LEU A 101 8.71 -7.09 -12.76
C LEU A 101 8.81 -6.17 -13.97
N ILE A 102 8.18 -4.99 -13.93
CA ILE A 102 8.28 -4.01 -15.02
C ILE A 102 9.72 -3.52 -15.16
N LEU A 103 10.43 -3.35 -14.04
CA LEU A 103 11.83 -2.94 -14.03
C LEU A 103 12.74 -3.91 -14.80
N THR A 104 12.42 -5.22 -14.84
CA THR A 104 13.17 -6.18 -15.67
C THR A 104 13.11 -5.90 -17.17
N LYS A 105 12.10 -5.15 -17.62
CA LYS A 105 11.93 -4.79 -19.04
C LYS A 105 12.52 -3.43 -19.38
N ILE A 106 12.42 -2.46 -18.48
CA ILE A 106 12.76 -1.06 -18.76
C ILE A 106 14.04 -0.57 -18.06
N GLY A 107 14.54 -1.30 -17.06
CA GLY A 107 15.69 -0.91 -16.23
C GLY A 107 17.05 -1.35 -16.77
N LYS A 108 17.09 -1.91 -17.99
CA LYS A 108 18.34 -2.31 -18.64
C LYS A 108 19.09 -1.09 -19.15
N HIS A 109 20.41 -1.09 -18.99
CA HIS A 109 21.25 -0.02 -19.49
C HIS A 109 21.61 -0.21 -20.97
N GLU A 110 21.66 0.88 -21.72
CA GLU A 110 22.30 0.93 -23.04
C GLU A 110 23.84 0.92 -22.93
N ASN A 111 24.33 1.27 -21.74
CA ASN A 111 25.70 1.17 -21.21
C ASN A 111 26.39 -0.20 -21.36
N PRO A 112 27.24 -0.54 -22.36
CA PRO A 112 27.86 -1.88 -22.40
C PRO A 112 28.83 -2.17 -21.24
N LEU A 113 29.28 -1.15 -20.51
CA LEU A 113 30.11 -1.30 -19.30
C LEU A 113 29.29 -1.70 -18.07
N ILE A 114 27.97 -1.57 -18.13
CA ILE A 114 27.07 -1.90 -17.03
C ILE A 114 26.50 -3.28 -17.33
N PRO A 115 26.69 -4.27 -16.43
CA PRO A 115 26.22 -5.62 -16.69
C PRO A 115 24.70 -5.65 -16.90
N GLU A 116 24.23 -6.40 -17.91
CA GLU A 116 22.80 -6.48 -18.24
C GLU A 116 21.92 -7.01 -17.09
N TYR A 117 22.52 -7.79 -16.18
CA TYR A 117 21.82 -8.31 -15.01
C TYR A 117 21.58 -7.23 -13.94
N LEU A 118 22.25 -6.06 -14.03
CA LEU A 118 22.07 -4.94 -13.12
C LEU A 118 20.94 -4.04 -13.64
N LEU A 119 19.82 -4.03 -12.93
CA LEU A 119 18.69 -3.16 -13.23
C LEU A 119 18.71 -1.95 -12.32
N THR A 120 18.56 -0.76 -12.87
CA THR A 120 18.39 0.46 -12.07
C THR A 120 17.04 1.08 -12.32
N GLU A 121 16.56 1.81 -11.33
CA GLU A 121 15.34 2.57 -11.44
C GLU A 121 15.41 3.58 -12.60
N PRO A 122 14.35 3.69 -13.42
CA PRO A 122 14.31 4.62 -14.54
C PRO A 122 14.21 6.08 -14.08
N PHE A 123 13.78 6.33 -12.85
CA PHE A 123 13.71 7.64 -12.22
C PHE A 123 13.80 7.49 -10.70
N ASN A 124 14.22 8.57 -10.02
CA ASN A 124 14.24 8.61 -8.56
C ASN A 124 12.82 8.48 -8.00
N LEU A 125 12.64 7.66 -6.95
CA LEU A 125 11.33 7.37 -6.33
C LEU A 125 10.45 6.37 -7.12
N TYR A 126 11.03 5.55 -7.99
CA TYR A 126 10.29 4.52 -8.72
C TYR A 126 9.62 3.52 -7.76
N SER A 127 10.34 2.99 -6.79
CA SER A 127 9.81 2.21 -5.67
C SER A 127 8.63 2.90 -4.97
N THR A 128 8.81 4.15 -4.57
CA THR A 128 7.82 4.96 -3.86
C THR A 128 6.54 5.11 -4.66
N PHE A 129 6.67 5.33 -5.97
CA PHE A 129 5.54 5.46 -6.87
C PHE A 129 4.68 4.19 -6.87
N TRP A 130 5.29 3.01 -6.98
CA TRP A 130 4.57 1.74 -6.95
C TRP A 130 3.92 1.43 -5.61
N ILE A 131 4.61 1.73 -4.50
CA ILE A 131 4.03 1.63 -3.16
C ILE A 131 2.82 2.56 -3.03
N GLY A 132 2.93 3.80 -3.50
CA GLY A 132 1.85 4.79 -3.52
C GLY A 132 0.63 4.32 -4.31
N ILE A 133 0.82 3.72 -5.48
CA ILE A 133 -0.26 3.08 -6.26
C ILE A 133 -0.97 2.02 -5.40
N GLY A 134 -0.22 1.13 -4.76
CA GLY A 134 -0.78 0.08 -3.93
C GLY A 134 -1.59 0.60 -2.74
N ILE A 135 -1.19 1.72 -2.14
CA ILE A 135 -1.95 2.40 -1.08
C ILE A 135 -3.26 2.97 -1.61
N ILE A 136 -3.28 3.52 -2.83
CA ILE A 136 -4.46 4.18 -3.42
C ILE A 136 -5.53 3.17 -3.87
N ILE A 137 -5.14 1.98 -4.33
CA ILE A 137 -6.07 0.96 -4.88
C ILE A 137 -7.28 0.68 -3.96
N PRO A 138 -7.10 0.39 -2.65
CA PRO A 138 -8.21 0.17 -1.72
C PRO A 138 -9.23 1.32 -1.65
N PHE A 139 -8.78 2.58 -1.78
CA PHE A 139 -9.66 3.75 -1.78
C PHE A 139 -10.52 3.81 -3.05
N LEU A 140 -9.92 3.48 -4.20
CA LEU A 140 -10.65 3.44 -5.49
C LEU A 140 -11.70 2.34 -5.51
N LEU A 141 -11.38 1.16 -4.97
CA LEU A 141 -12.33 0.04 -4.90
C LEU A 141 -13.52 0.36 -4.00
N LYS A 142 -13.29 1.01 -2.85
CA LYS A 142 -14.35 1.41 -1.94
C LYS A 142 -15.36 2.35 -2.60
N ASN A 143 -14.90 3.40 -3.28
CA ASN A 143 -15.78 4.37 -3.93
C ASN A 143 -16.67 3.70 -5.00
N LYS A 144 -16.14 2.73 -5.75
CA LYS A 144 -16.93 1.98 -6.74
C LYS A 144 -18.02 1.12 -6.11
N THR A 145 -17.74 0.48 -4.97
CA THR A 145 -18.73 -0.33 -4.26
C THR A 145 -19.87 0.53 -3.71
N GLU A 146 -19.57 1.67 -3.12
CA GLU A 146 -20.59 2.60 -2.59
C GLU A 146 -21.49 3.16 -3.71
N GLN A 147 -20.91 3.54 -4.85
CA GLN A 147 -21.68 3.99 -6.02
C GLN A 147 -22.62 2.90 -6.55
N LYS A 148 -22.15 1.66 -6.65
CA LYS A 148 -22.95 0.54 -7.16
C LYS A 148 -24.13 0.19 -6.24
N ILE A 149 -23.97 0.33 -4.93
CA ILE A 149 -25.06 0.11 -3.97
C ILE A 149 -26.14 1.18 -4.14
N ILE A 150 -25.76 2.45 -4.26
CA ILE A 150 -26.69 3.57 -4.49
C ILE A 150 -27.45 3.38 -5.82
N GLU A 151 -26.79 2.89 -6.86
CA GLU A 151 -27.44 2.63 -8.15
C GLU A 151 -28.50 1.53 -8.05
N ILE A 152 -28.23 0.43 -7.33
CA ILE A 152 -29.19 -0.66 -7.09
C ILE A 152 -30.39 -0.17 -6.29
N ASP A 153 -30.17 0.63 -5.25
CA ASP A 153 -31.24 1.15 -4.38
C ASP A 153 -32.20 2.08 -5.16
N ASN A 154 -31.64 2.92 -6.05
CA ASN A 154 -32.43 3.78 -6.94
C ASN A 154 -33.22 3.02 -8.00
N ILE A 155 -32.75 1.83 -8.42
CA ILE A 155 -33.51 0.97 -9.34
C ILE A 155 -34.68 0.31 -8.60
N GLY A 156 -34.48 -0.16 -7.37
CA GLY A 156 -35.53 -0.75 -6.54
C GLY A 156 -36.67 0.23 -6.23
N GLN A 157 -36.34 1.49 -5.92
CA GLN A 157 -37.35 2.53 -5.66
C GLN A 157 -38.14 3.00 -6.89
N LYS A 158 -37.63 2.78 -8.11
CA LYS A 158 -38.37 3.09 -9.34
C LYS A 158 -39.33 1.97 -9.78
N SER A 159 -39.26 0.81 -9.14
CA SER A 159 -40.11 -0.35 -9.43
C SER A 159 -41.29 -0.53 -8.47
N GLU A 160 -41.42 0.35 -7.46
CA GLU A 160 -42.61 0.49 -6.60
C GLU A 160 -43.49 1.66 -7.06
#